data_AF-A0A9E6WJR4-F1
#
_entry.id   AF-A0A9E6WJR4-F1
#
_cell.length_a   1.000
_cell.length_b   1.000
_cell.length_c   1.000
_cell.angle_alpha   90.00
_cell.angle_beta   90.00
_cell.angle_gamma   90.00
#
_symmetry.space_group_name_H-M   'P 1'
#
loop_
_entity.id
_entity.type
_entity.pdbx_description
1 polymer ?
#
loop_
_entity_poly.entity_id
_entity_poly.type
_entity_poly.pdbx_seq_one_letter_code
_entity_poly.pdbx_strand_id
1 'polypeptide(L)' 'MTTTRFAPSPTGYIHVGNLRTALMNYLIARKAGGTFILRIDDTDAERSKEEYVDGLKRDLEWLGLHWDRVERQS' A
#
# COMPACT_ATOMS: atom_id res chain seq x y z
N MET A 1 7.82 17.53 6.74
CA MET A 1 8.14 16.48 5.74
C MET A 1 6.83 15.84 5.32
N THR A 2 6.58 15.65 4.02
CA THR A 2 5.29 15.12 3.53
C THR A 2 5.23 13.62 3.76
N THR A 3 4.21 13.15 4.48
CA THR A 3 3.97 11.72 4.69
C THR A 3 2.65 11.33 4.04
N THR A 4 2.70 10.34 3.17
CA THR A 4 1.51 9.76 2.53
C THR A 4 1.41 8.28 2.86
N ARG A 5 0.24 7.70 2.63
CA ARG A 5 0.04 6.25 2.79
C ARG A 5 -0.81 5.69 1.67
N PHE A 6 -0.56 4.45 1.31
CA PHE A 6 -1.51 3.59 0.64
C PHE A 6 -2.02 2.56 1.65
N ALA A 7 -3.33 2.55 1.89
CA ALA A 7 -3.95 1.77 2.96
C ALA A 7 -5.03 0.80 2.44
N PRO A 8 -4.66 -0.26 1.70
CA PRO A 8 -5.62 -1.25 1.22
C PRO A 8 -6.02 -2.25 2.32
N SER A 9 -7.26 -2.71 2.27
CA SER A 9 -7.69 -3.90 3.01
C SER A 9 -7.24 -5.16 2.28
N PRO A 10 -6.63 -6.14 2.95
CA PRO A 10 -6.13 -7.36 2.33
C PRO A 10 -7.26 -8.39 2.16
N THR A 11 -8.31 -8.02 1.43
CA THR A 11 -9.52 -8.85 1.21
C THR A 11 -9.65 -9.36 -0.23
N GLY A 12 -8.66 -9.08 -1.07
CA GLY A 12 -8.57 -9.49 -2.46
C GLY A 12 -7.31 -8.94 -3.13
N TYR A 13 -7.06 -9.35 -4.37
CA TYR A 13 -5.94 -8.83 -5.16
C TYR A 13 -6.17 -7.38 -5.59
N ILE A 14 -5.08 -6.63 -5.77
CA ILE A 14 -5.18 -5.25 -6.22
C ILE A 14 -5.69 -5.16 -7.65
N HIS A 15 -6.42 -4.09 -7.95
CA HIS A 15 -6.83 -3.74 -9.31
C HIS A 15 -6.39 -2.33 -9.67
N VAL A 16 -6.60 -1.92 -10.93
CA VAL A 16 -6.14 -0.63 -11.46
C VAL A 16 -6.61 0.58 -10.64
N GLY A 17 -7.82 0.50 -10.07
CA GLY A 17 -8.35 1.49 -9.13
C GLY A 17 -7.48 1.68 -7.87
N ASN A 18 -7.10 0.60 -7.20
CA ASN A 18 -6.17 0.66 -6.05
C ASN A 18 -4.81 1.22 -6.48
N LEU A 19 -4.30 0.76 -7.63
CA LEU A 19 -3.01 1.19 -8.17
C LEU A 19 -2.96 2.70 -8.38
N ARG A 20 -4.01 3.31 -8.93
CA ARG A 20 -4.07 4.77 -9.10
C ARG A 20 -3.85 5.50 -7.78
N THR A 21 -4.47 5.03 -6.69
CA THR A 21 -4.30 5.63 -5.36
C THR A 21 -2.88 5.42 -4.83
N ALA A 22 -2.31 4.22 -4.98
CA ALA A 22 -0.93 3.94 -4.58
C ALA A 22 0.06 4.83 -5.32
N LEU A 23 -0.05 4.91 -6.65
CA LEU A 23 0.82 5.72 -7.51
C LEU A 23 0.78 7.21 -7.15
N MET A 24 -0.42 7.77 -6.93
CA MET A 24 -0.54 9.19 -6.61
C MET A 24 0.10 9.53 -5.26
N ASN A 25 -0.13 8.71 -4.22
CA ASN A 25 0.50 8.90 -2.92
C ASN A 25 2.03 8.76 -3.00
N TYR A 26 2.50 7.73 -3.71
CA TYR A 26 3.92 7.52 -3.97
C TYR A 26 4.56 8.73 -4.64
N LEU A 27 3.99 9.24 -5.73
CA LEU A 27 4.54 10.39 -6.47
C LEU A 27 4.54 11.67 -5.63
N ILE A 28 3.50 11.89 -4.81
CA ILE A 28 3.45 13.04 -3.89
C ILE A 28 4.59 12.97 -2.88
N ALA A 29 4.80 11.80 -2.26
CA ALA A 29 5.91 11.61 -1.33
C ALA A 29 7.27 11.81 -2.02
N ARG A 30 7.50 11.17 -3.18
CA ARG A 30 8.78 11.29 -3.90
C ARG A 30 9.06 12.71 -4.37
N LYS A 31 8.05 13.43 -4.89
CA LYS A 31 8.19 14.85 -5.28
C LYS A 31 8.61 15.74 -4.10
N ALA A 32 8.13 15.43 -2.89
CA ALA A 32 8.40 16.21 -1.70
C ALA A 32 9.64 15.73 -0.90
N GLY A 33 10.37 14.72 -1.39
CA GLY A 33 11.42 14.06 -0.61
C GLY A 33 10.90 13.46 0.71
N GLY A 34 9.64 13.05 0.72
CA GLY A 34 8.88 12.61 1.89
C GLY A 34 8.82 11.09 2.05
N THR A 35 7.91 10.63 2.90
CA THR A 35 7.71 9.23 3.26
C THR A 35 6.44 8.66 2.63
N PHE A 36 6.54 7.50 2.00
CA PHE A 36 5.43 6.69 1.51
C PHE A 36 5.26 5.43 2.36
N ILE A 37 4.12 5.30 3.03
CA ILE A 37 3.82 4.18 3.93
C ILE A 37 2.88 3.18 3.24
N LEU A 38 3.24 1.89 3.27
CA LEU A 38 2.31 0.80 2.98
C LEU A 38 1.64 0.38 4.29
N ARG A 39 0.36 0.69 4.47
CA ARG A 39 -0.38 0.33 5.68
C ARG A 39 -1.44 -0.71 5.37
N ILE A 40 -1.34 -1.90 5.95
CA ILE A 40 -2.35 -2.94 5.76
C ILE A 40 -3.54 -2.64 6.67
N ASP A 41 -4.73 -2.46 6.09
CA ASP A 41 -5.96 -2.23 6.83
C ASP A 41 -6.68 -3.57 7.08
N ASP A 42 -6.16 -4.33 8.03
CA ASP A 42 -6.54 -5.70 8.40
C ASP A 42 -7.58 -5.78 9.53
N THR A 43 -8.41 -4.74 9.68
CA THR A 43 -9.43 -4.67 10.73
C THR A 43 -10.58 -5.67 10.56
N ASP A 44 -10.79 -6.18 9.34
CA ASP A 44 -11.75 -7.23 9.02
C ASP A 44 -11.07 -8.60 9.06
N ALA A 45 -11.04 -9.23 10.23
CA ALA A 45 -10.32 -10.48 10.45
C ALA A 45 -10.86 -11.68 9.64
N GLU A 46 -12.13 -11.67 9.24
CA GLU A 46 -12.74 -12.78 8.48
C GLU A 46 -12.29 -12.77 7.02
N ARG A 47 -12.22 -11.58 6.41
CA ARG A 47 -11.83 -11.45 5.00
C ARG A 47 -10.35 -11.16 4.79
N SER A 48 -9.65 -10.70 5.82
CA SER A 48 -8.22 -10.37 5.73
C SER A 48 -7.38 -11.63 5.62
N LYS A 49 -6.56 -11.73 4.57
CA LYS A 49 -5.64 -12.85 4.37
C LYS A 49 -4.24 -12.39 3.99
N GLU A 50 -3.25 -13.06 4.55
CA GLU A 50 -1.83 -12.79 4.25
C GLU A 50 -1.49 -13.03 2.77
N GLU A 51 -2.17 -13.94 2.08
CA GLU A 51 -1.97 -14.16 0.64
C GLU A 51 -2.21 -12.87 -0.18
N TYR A 52 -3.14 -12.02 0.26
CA TYR A 52 -3.45 -10.76 -0.40
C TYR A 52 -2.43 -9.68 -0.02
N VAL A 53 -1.88 -9.71 1.20
CA VAL A 53 -0.78 -8.83 1.62
C VAL A 53 0.47 -9.12 0.81
N ASP A 54 0.81 -10.39 0.63
CA ASP A 54 1.99 -10.82 -0.12
C ASP A 54 1.85 -10.52 -1.61
N GLY A 55 0.66 -10.79 -2.20
CA GLY A 55 0.36 -10.43 -3.58
C GLY A 55 0.47 -8.91 -3.82
N LEU A 56 -0.14 -8.11 -2.93
CA LEU A 56 -0.03 -6.66 -2.95
C LEU A 56 1.42 -6.16 -2.93
N LYS A 57 2.25 -6.68 -2.03
CA LYS A 57 3.67 -6.27 -1.93
C LYS A 57 4.42 -6.61 -3.21
N ARG A 58 4.21 -7.81 -3.75
CA ARG A 58 4.84 -8.26 -5.00
C ARG A 58 4.45 -7.38 -6.18
N ASP A 59 3.17 -7.02 -6.29
CA ASP A 59 2.69 -6.18 -7.37
C ASP A 59 3.26 -4.75 -7.28
N LEU A 60 3.31 -4.17 -6.07
CA LEU A 60 3.93 -2.86 -5.84
C LEU A 60 5.44 -2.87 -6.16
N GLU A 61 6.17 -3.92 -5.77
CA GLU A 61 7.58 -4.09 -6.14
C GLU A 61 7.76 -4.23 -7.66
N TRP A 62 6.92 -5.02 -8.33
CA TRP A 62 6.95 -5.17 -9.78
C TRP A 62 6.72 -3.84 -10.52
N LEU A 63 5.90 -2.96 -9.94
CA LEU A 63 5.63 -1.61 -10.45
C LEU A 63 6.70 -0.57 -10.08
N GLY A 64 7.69 -0.93 -9.26
CA GLY A 64 8.71 0.01 -8.75
C GLY A 64 8.19 0.99 -7.69
N LEU A 65 7.05 0.68 -7.05
CA LEU A 65 6.44 1.50 -5.99
C LEU A 65 6.93 1.06 -4.61
N HIS A 66 8.20 1.32 -4.32
CA HIS A 66 8.79 0.97 -3.03
C HIS A 66 8.27 1.87 -1.89
N TRP A 67 7.81 1.26 -0.81
CA TRP A 67 7.42 1.93 0.42
C TRP A 67 8.61 2.07 1.37
N ASP A 68 8.58 3.12 2.19
CA ASP A 68 9.64 3.40 3.15
C ASP A 68 9.35 2.74 4.51
N ARG A 69 8.06 2.47 4.80
CA ARG A 69 7.59 1.82 6.03
C ARG A 69 6.41 0.90 5.74
N VAL A 70 6.30 -0.17 6.53
CA VAL A 70 5.12 -1.04 6.59
C VAL A 70 4.45 -0.86 7.95
N GLU A 71 3.13 -0.73 7.96
CA GLU A 71 2.32 -0.66 9.17
C GLU A 71 1.12 -1.60 9.04
N ARG A 72 0.59 -2.06 10.18
CA ARG A 72 -0.71 -2.75 10.27
C ARG A 72 -1.67 -1.88 11.08
N GLN A 73 -2.95 -2.02 10.81
CA GLN A 73 -3.98 -1.26 11.51
C GLN A 73 -4.37 -1.90 12.84
N SER A 74 -4.18 -3.22 12.98
CA SER A 74 -4.29 -4.00 14.22
C SER A 74 -3.27 -3.61 15.28
#